data_AF-A0A560ID46-F1
#
_entry.id   AF-A0A560ID46-F1
#
_cell.length_a   1.000
_cell.length_b   1.000
_cell.length_c   1.000
_cell.angle_alpha   90.00
_cell.angle_beta   90.00
_cell.angle_gamma   90.00
#
_symmetry.space_group_name_H-M   'P 1'
#
loop_
_entity.id
_entity.type
_entity.pdbx_description
1 polymer ?
#
loop_
_entity_poly.entity_id
_entity_poly.type
_entity_poly.pdbx_seq_one_letter_code
_entity_poly.pdbx_strand_id
1 'polypeptide(L)' 'MTNASNALLWTAIYFALSFAAIFVVWFADKMRSHFLGK' A
#
# COMPACT_ATOMS: atom_id res chain seq x y z
N MET A 1 -10.37 -9.08 -23.13
CA MET A 1 -9.17 -8.67 -22.39
C MET A 1 -7.98 -9.43 -22.97
N THR A 2 -6.94 -8.74 -23.44
CA THR A 2 -5.74 -9.39 -23.96
C THR A 2 -4.84 -9.81 -22.79
N ASN A 3 -4.06 -10.88 -22.94
CA ASN A 3 -3.16 -11.38 -21.88
C ASN A 3 -2.17 -10.29 -21.41
N ALA A 4 -1.71 -9.42 -22.30
CA ALA A 4 -0.85 -8.29 -21.98
C ALA A 4 -1.54 -7.27 -21.07
N SER A 5 -2.80 -6.91 -21.35
CA SER A 5 -3.58 -6.01 -20.48
C SER A 5 -3.84 -6.62 -19.10
N ASN A 6 -4.09 -7.93 -19.03
CA ASN A 6 -4.30 -8.61 -17.76
C ASN A 6 -3.02 -8.60 -16.90
N ALA A 7 -1.87 -8.93 -17.50
CA ALA A 7 -0.59 -8.88 -16.80
C ALA A 7 -0.27 -7.48 -16.26
N LEU A 8 -0.48 -6.44 -17.08
CA LEU A 8 -0.28 -5.05 -16.66
C LEU A 8 -1.18 -4.67 -15.48
N LEU A 9 -2.44 -5.10 -15.51
CA LEU A 9 -3.43 -4.78 -14.47
C LEU A 9 -3.06 -5.46 -13.14
N TRP A 10 -2.68 -6.74 -13.16
CA TRP A 10 -2.19 -7.43 -11.96
C TRP A 10 -0.92 -6.80 -11.41
N THR A 11 0.06 -6.48 -12.26
CA THR A 11 1.29 -5.79 -11.83
C THR A 11 1.00 -4.45 -11.19
N ALA A 12 0.12 -3.63 -11.79
CA ALA A 12 -0.25 -2.33 -11.25
C ALA A 12 -0.95 -2.46 -9.89
N ILE A 13 -1.85 -3.45 -9.73
CA ILE A 13 -2.52 -3.71 -8.44
C ILE A 13 -1.51 -4.11 -7.37
N TYR A 14 -0.64 -5.09 -7.63
CA TYR A 14 0.34 -5.54 -6.65
C TYR A 14 1.37 -4.46 -6.29
N PHE A 15 1.76 -3.65 -7.26
CA PHE A 15 2.59 -2.47 -7.04
C PHE A 15 1.88 -1.50 -6.09
N ALA A 16 0.66 -1.06 -6.42
CA ALA A 16 -0.10 -0.13 -5.59
C ALA A 16 -0.35 -0.67 -4.18
N LEU A 17 -0.66 -1.96 -4.04
CA LEU A 17 -0.89 -2.60 -2.75
C LEU A 17 0.37 -2.59 -1.86
N SER A 18 1.55 -2.74 -2.46
CA SER A 18 2.82 -2.69 -1.74
C SER A 18 3.09 -1.30 -1.15
N PHE A 19 2.85 -0.24 -1.93
CA PHE A 19 2.95 1.14 -1.41
C PHE A 19 1.90 1.42 -0.35
N ALA A 20 0.67 0.94 -0.53
CA ALA A 20 -0.39 1.08 0.45
C ALA A 20 -0.02 0.40 1.78
N ALA A 21 0.56 -0.79 1.75
CA ALA A 21 0.99 -1.49 2.96
C ALA A 21 2.06 -0.72 3.75
N ILE A 22 3.09 -0.20 3.06
CA ILE A 22 4.13 0.62 3.68
C ILE A 22 3.52 1.89 4.30
N PHE A 23 2.63 2.56 3.56
CA PHE A 23 1.98 3.77 4.02
C PHE A 23 1.07 3.53 5.23
N VAL A 24 0.30 2.44 5.25
CA VAL A 24 -0.57 2.07 6.37
C VAL A 24 0.25 1.78 7.62
N VAL A 25 1.38 1.07 7.50
CA VAL A 25 2.27 0.81 8.65
C VAL A 25 2.84 2.12 9.19
N TRP A 26 3.36 2.98 8.32
CA TRP A 26 3.87 4.29 8.72
C TRP A 26 2.79 5.16 9.36
N PHE A 27 1.60 5.20 8.78
CA PHE A 27 0.48 6.00 9.28
C PHE A 27 -0.03 5.46 10.63
N ALA A 28 -0.15 4.14 10.78
CA ALA A 28 -0.51 3.50 12.03
C ALA A 28 0.53 3.78 13.13
N ASP A 29 1.82 3.73 12.79
CA ASP A 29 2.91 4.06 13.72
C ASP A 29 2.87 5.55 14.10
N LYS A 30 2.63 6.44 13.13
CA LYS A 30 2.50 7.88 13.38
C LYS A 30 1.31 8.23 14.26
N MET A 31 0.13 7.63 14.00
CA MET A 31 -1.05 7.80 14.85
C MET A 31 -0.82 7.25 16.25
N ARG A 32 -0.20 6.07 16.36
CA ARG A 32 0.15 5.45 17.64
C ARG A 32 1.10 6.33 18.45
N SER A 33 2.12 6.92 17.82
CA SER A 33 3.04 7.85 18.48
C SER A 33 2.34 9.11 18.98
N HIS A 34 1.38 9.65 18.22
CA HIS A 34 0.57 10.80 18.66
C HIS A 34 -0.39 10.45 19.81
N PHE A 35 -0.98 9.25 19.81
CA PHE A 35 -1.90 8.80 20.85
C PHE A 35 -1.22 8.40 22.16
N LEU A 36 -0.02 7.81 22.08
CA LEU A 36 0.76 7.39 23.26
C LEU A 36 1.61 8.50 23.87
N GLY A 37 1.57 9.73 23.33
CA GLY A 37 2.01 10.95 24.01
C GLY A 37 3.43 10.90 24.60
N LYS A 38 4.44 10.61 23.77
CA LYS A 38 5.82 11.01 24.06
C LYS A 38 6.23 12.14 23.14
#